data_AF-A0A842T7X8-F1
#
_entry.id   AF-A0A842T7X8-F1
#
_cell.length_a   1.000
_cell.length_b   1.000
_cell.length_c   1.000
_cell.angle_alpha   90.00
_cell.angle_beta   90.00
_cell.angle_gamma   90.00
#
_symmetry.space_group_name_H-M   'P 1'
#
loop_
_entity.id
_entity.type
_entity.pdbx_description
1 polymer ?
#
loop_
_entity_poly.entity_id
_entity_poly.type
_entity_poly.pdbx_seq_one_letter_code
_entity_poly.pdbx_strand_id
1 'polypeptide(L)'
;MRGNIKLLSKRYKNDGKSIIKLNQVQKRMKSNLEKDIKLNRLTFEETPCCVCKNKIYDLLSCKDRYGLFQPIVLCKVCGLIFSTPRMNKTSYERFYKNYQKKLYLGKAQPLNEYFQNQYRRGAVIYDYIEKSVKRPIRNLNILEVGSSSGGILEYFKRKGNCVYGIDLSPDYVNFGRKKGLDLVVGTIETVDFPFKPDLVIYSHTIEHILNPVDQMKILKDKMESDSLLFHETPGIFNLENLYNCDFLKMLQSAHTHYFTLNTLDNVMRRAGYSRVRGDEYIRSIYKPEGSKNNKIYNLYEEEMKYLKRMEFFRIIPFSCLIWKIIDSITEKIKI
;
A
#
# COMPACT_ATOMS: atom_id res chain seq x y z
N MET A 1 -15.16 27.83 2.46
CA MET A 1 -15.17 28.37 1.08
C MET A 1 -15.39 27.21 0.10
N ARG A 2 -16.57 27.12 -0.52
CA ARG A 2 -16.89 26.12 -1.55
C ARG A 2 -16.36 26.61 -2.90
N GLY A 3 -15.04 26.61 -3.08
CA GLY A 3 -14.46 26.74 -4.43
C GLY A 3 -14.93 25.55 -5.27
N ASN A 4 -15.19 25.76 -6.56
CA ASN A 4 -15.60 24.70 -7.49
C ASN A 4 -14.64 23.50 -7.38
N ILE A 5 -15.09 22.43 -6.73
CA ILE A 5 -14.31 21.21 -6.52
C ILE A 5 -14.13 20.54 -7.88
N LYS A 6 -12.93 20.66 -8.46
CA LYS A 6 -12.59 20.08 -9.76
C LYS A 6 -12.08 18.66 -9.59
N LEU A 7 -13.00 17.70 -9.55
CA LEU A 7 -12.68 16.28 -9.61
C LEU A 7 -12.04 15.90 -10.95
N LEU A 8 -11.31 14.78 -10.99
CA LEU A 8 -10.72 14.23 -12.23
C LEU A 8 -11.79 13.99 -13.32
N SER A 9 -12.96 13.48 -12.95
CA SER A 9 -14.15 13.38 -13.81
C SER A 9 -15.42 13.23 -12.97
N LYS A 10 -16.61 13.28 -13.60
CA LYS A 10 -17.90 13.21 -12.88
C LYS A 10 -18.08 11.89 -12.11
N ARG A 11 -17.45 10.78 -12.53
CA ARG A 11 -17.61 9.46 -11.90
C ARG A 11 -17.02 9.36 -10.50
N TYR A 12 -16.14 10.28 -10.14
CA TYR A 12 -15.47 10.34 -8.84
C TYR A 12 -16.32 10.99 -7.75
N LYS A 13 -17.48 11.57 -8.12
CA LYS A 13 -18.48 12.03 -7.16
C LYS A 13 -19.01 10.84 -6.36
N ASN A 14 -19.28 11.06 -5.08
CA ASN A 14 -19.93 10.05 -4.25
C ASN A 14 -21.41 9.92 -4.63
N ASP A 15 -21.74 8.92 -5.42
CA ASP A 15 -23.09 8.56 -5.86
C ASP A 15 -23.56 7.22 -5.25
N GLY A 16 -22.78 6.64 -4.33
CA GLY A 16 -23.04 5.33 -3.72
C GLY A 16 -22.88 4.12 -4.67
N LYS A 17 -22.51 4.33 -5.94
CA LYS A 17 -22.44 3.29 -6.97
C LYS A 17 -21.04 2.68 -7.02
N SER A 18 -20.99 1.36 -6.85
CA SER A 18 -19.80 0.56 -7.08
C SER A 18 -19.42 0.55 -8.56
N ILE A 19 -18.13 0.63 -8.86
CA ILE A 19 -17.61 0.47 -10.23
C ILE A 19 -17.28 -0.97 -10.58
N ILE A 20 -17.16 -1.83 -9.57
CA ILE A 20 -16.95 -3.28 -9.74
C ILE A 20 -18.25 -4.02 -9.43
N LYS A 21 -18.47 -5.15 -10.11
CA LYS A 21 -19.64 -6.01 -9.85
C LYS A 21 -19.49 -6.66 -8.48
N LEU A 22 -20.42 -6.35 -7.57
CA LEU A 22 -20.43 -6.89 -6.21
C LEU A 22 -21.26 -8.17 -6.13
N ASN A 23 -20.73 -9.18 -5.44
CA ASN A 23 -21.51 -10.36 -5.06
C ASN A 23 -22.36 -10.09 -3.80
N GLN A 24 -23.14 -11.08 -3.35
CA GLN A 24 -24.05 -10.90 -2.21
C GLN A 24 -23.33 -10.59 -0.89
N VAL A 25 -22.18 -11.22 -0.64
CA VAL A 25 -21.36 -10.95 0.56
C VAL A 25 -20.87 -9.51 0.54
N GLN A 26 -20.35 -9.04 -0.59
CA GLN A 26 -19.85 -7.68 -0.75
C GLN A 26 -20.96 -6.63 -0.63
N LYS A 27 -22.13 -6.88 -1.24
CA LYS A 27 -23.31 -6.00 -1.11
C LYS A 27 -23.74 -5.88 0.36
N ARG A 28 -23.79 -7.01 1.08
CA ARG A 28 -24.12 -7.03 2.52
C ARG A 28 -23.09 -6.25 3.35
N MET A 29 -21.80 -6.45 3.12
CA MET A 29 -20.74 -5.73 3.83
C MET A 29 -20.77 -4.24 3.54
N LYS A 30 -20.95 -3.85 2.27
CA LYS A 30 -21.13 -2.44 1.86
C LYS A 30 -22.30 -1.80 2.59
N SER A 31 -23.48 -2.43 2.55
CA SER A 31 -24.70 -1.93 3.22
C SER A 31 -24.50 -1.77 4.74
N ASN A 32 -23.90 -2.77 5.40
CA ASN A 32 -23.62 -2.69 6.84
C ASN A 32 -22.63 -1.57 7.17
N LEU A 33 -21.60 -1.37 6.35
CA LEU A 33 -20.63 -0.31 6.54
C LEU A 33 -21.27 1.07 6.37
N GLU A 34 -22.06 1.27 5.32
CA GLU A 34 -22.83 2.52 5.10
C GLU A 34 -23.79 2.81 6.25
N LYS A 35 -24.44 1.77 6.78
CA LYS A 35 -25.30 1.89 7.97
C LYS A 35 -24.50 2.32 9.20
N ASP A 36 -23.35 1.71 9.46
CA ASP A 36 -22.50 2.07 10.60
C ASP A 36 -21.93 3.49 10.48
N ILE A 37 -21.61 3.95 9.25
CA ILE A 37 -21.25 5.35 8.98
C ILE A 37 -22.42 6.28 9.26
N LYS A 38 -23.62 6.00 8.74
CA LYS A 38 -24.82 6.83 8.93
C LYS A 38 -25.24 6.93 10.40
N LEU A 39 -24.99 5.87 11.19
CA LEU A 39 -25.27 5.83 12.62
C LEU A 39 -24.11 6.37 13.48
N ASN A 40 -23.10 7.01 12.89
CA ASN A 40 -21.91 7.54 13.57
C ASN A 40 -21.13 6.50 14.40
N ARG A 41 -21.22 5.22 14.04
CA ARG A 41 -20.43 4.14 14.65
C ARG A 41 -19.04 4.02 14.03
N LEU A 42 -18.87 4.59 12.84
CA LEU A 42 -17.59 4.82 12.17
C LEU A 42 -17.47 6.30 11.90
N THR A 43 -16.47 6.92 12.51
CA THR A 43 -16.22 8.36 12.50
C THR A 43 -14.95 8.67 11.72
N PHE A 44 -14.90 9.89 11.18
CA PHE A 44 -13.84 10.34 10.28
C PHE A 44 -13.10 11.54 10.86
N GLU A 45 -11.83 11.66 10.51
CA GLU A 45 -10.94 12.75 10.90
C GLU A 45 -10.31 13.39 9.66
N GLU A 46 -10.15 14.71 9.67
CA GLU A 46 -9.30 15.39 8.70
C GLU A 46 -7.84 15.31 9.13
N THR A 47 -6.95 14.97 8.21
CA THR A 47 -5.51 14.88 8.49
C THR A 47 -4.71 15.71 7.49
N PRO A 48 -3.63 16.39 7.93
CA PRO A 48 -2.71 17.00 7.00
C PRO A 48 -1.88 15.94 6.27
N CYS A 49 -1.23 16.32 5.16
CA CYS A 49 -0.30 15.43 4.47
C CYS A 49 0.80 14.95 5.43
N CYS A 50 1.02 13.63 5.55
CA CYS A 50 2.03 13.08 6.47
C CYS A 50 3.47 13.50 6.13
N VAL A 51 3.72 13.82 4.86
CA VAL A 51 5.03 14.19 4.29
C VAL A 51 5.33 15.69 4.29
N CYS A 52 4.36 16.61 4.20
CA CYS A 52 4.67 18.05 4.24
C CYS A 52 3.93 18.80 5.34
N LYS A 53 3.01 18.13 6.05
CA LYS A 53 2.14 18.68 7.09
C LYS A 53 1.16 19.78 6.64
N ASN A 54 1.12 20.11 5.35
CA ASN A 54 0.15 21.05 4.79
C ASN A 54 -1.22 20.41 4.53
N LYS A 55 -2.26 21.25 4.50
CA LYS A 55 -3.64 20.92 4.08
C LYS A 55 -3.98 21.51 2.70
N ILE A 56 -2.95 21.73 1.88
CA ILE A 56 -3.09 22.31 0.54
C ILE A 56 -3.09 21.16 -0.48
N TYR A 57 -4.27 20.86 -1.03
CA TYR A 57 -4.50 19.73 -1.92
C TYR A 57 -5.67 19.97 -2.87
N ASP A 58 -5.73 19.18 -3.94
CA ASP A 58 -6.95 19.06 -4.77
C ASP A 58 -7.67 17.75 -4.50
N LEU A 59 -9.00 17.77 -4.54
CA LEU A 59 -9.82 16.57 -4.39
C LEU A 59 -9.83 15.78 -5.71
N LEU A 60 -9.37 14.53 -5.67
CA LEU A 60 -9.38 13.60 -6.80
C LEU A 60 -10.66 12.75 -6.82
N SER A 61 -11.07 12.24 -5.65
CA SER A 61 -12.25 11.37 -5.50
C SER A 61 -13.02 11.65 -4.23
N CYS A 62 -14.33 11.39 -4.24
CA CYS A 62 -15.19 11.35 -3.05
C CYS A 62 -15.59 9.93 -2.66
N LYS A 63 -15.24 8.92 -3.47
CA LYS A 63 -15.59 7.52 -3.25
C LYS A 63 -14.47 6.55 -3.63
N ASP A 64 -14.55 5.34 -3.11
CA ASP A 64 -13.70 4.22 -3.51
C ASP A 64 -14.33 3.36 -4.62
N ARG A 65 -13.67 2.26 -5.00
CA ARG A 65 -14.17 1.35 -6.05
C ARG A 65 -15.51 0.68 -5.75
N TYR A 66 -15.86 0.55 -4.47
CA TYR A 66 -17.11 -0.05 -4.00
C TYR A 66 -18.25 0.97 -3.94
N GLY A 67 -17.96 2.25 -4.20
CA GLY A 67 -18.91 3.34 -4.05
C GLY A 67 -19.08 3.80 -2.60
N LEU A 68 -18.15 3.44 -1.71
CA LEU A 68 -18.16 3.89 -0.32
C LEU A 68 -17.57 5.31 -0.24
N PHE A 69 -18.03 6.10 0.73
CA PHE A 69 -17.48 7.42 1.00
C PHE A 69 -15.99 7.32 1.34
N GLN A 70 -15.15 7.92 0.49
CA GLN A 70 -13.71 7.95 0.64
C GLN A 70 -13.13 9.15 -0.13
N PRO A 71 -12.99 10.31 0.54
CA PRO A 71 -12.28 11.46 -0.01
C PRO A 71 -10.80 11.14 -0.24
N ILE A 72 -10.33 11.27 -1.48
CA ILE A 72 -8.94 11.10 -1.89
C ILE A 72 -8.45 12.42 -2.47
N VAL A 73 -7.32 12.91 -1.98
CA VAL A 73 -6.75 14.20 -2.35
C VAL A 73 -5.31 14.05 -2.87
N LEU A 74 -4.88 14.98 -3.71
CA LEU A 74 -3.50 15.12 -4.19
C LEU A 74 -2.84 16.34 -3.56
N CYS A 75 -1.77 16.15 -2.80
CA CYS A 75 -1.05 17.24 -2.15
C CYS A 75 -0.35 18.16 -3.16
N LYS A 76 -0.59 19.48 -3.11
CA LYS A 76 0.07 20.47 -3.99
C LYS A 76 1.54 20.72 -3.66
N VAL A 77 1.97 20.34 -2.46
CA VAL A 77 3.32 20.65 -1.94
C VAL A 77 4.31 19.50 -2.18
N CYS A 78 3.85 18.24 -2.16
CA CYS A 78 4.76 17.09 -2.28
C CYS A 78 4.28 16.01 -3.25
N GLY A 79 3.11 16.16 -3.87
CA GLY A 79 2.53 15.16 -4.77
C GLY A 79 1.92 13.93 -4.09
N LEU A 80 2.05 13.73 -2.77
CA LEU A 80 1.44 12.55 -2.14
C LEU A 80 -0.09 12.53 -2.30
N ILE A 81 -0.62 11.39 -2.76
CA ILE A 81 -2.05 11.09 -2.79
C ILE A 81 -2.43 10.38 -1.49
N PHE A 82 -3.44 10.90 -0.78
CA PHE A 82 -3.87 10.34 0.49
C PHE A 82 -5.35 10.62 0.75
N SER A 83 -5.92 9.93 1.74
CA SER A 83 -7.31 10.12 2.14
C SER A 83 -7.46 11.15 3.25
N THR A 84 -8.29 12.17 3.02
CA THR A 84 -8.75 13.10 4.06
C THR A 84 -10.08 13.76 3.66
N PRO A 85 -11.11 13.77 4.53
CA PRO A 85 -11.17 13.06 5.80
C PRO A 85 -11.14 11.52 5.61
N ARG A 86 -10.55 10.81 6.58
CA ARG A 86 -10.41 9.34 6.62
C ARG A 86 -11.02 8.77 7.90
N MET A 87 -11.27 7.47 7.98
CA MET A 87 -11.67 6.85 9.26
C MET A 87 -10.61 7.12 10.34
N ASN A 88 -11.03 7.56 11.53
CA ASN A 88 -10.10 7.70 12.66
C ASN A 88 -9.60 6.31 13.12
N LYS A 89 -8.55 6.28 13.96
CA LYS A 89 -7.89 5.04 14.38
C LYS A 89 -8.88 3.95 14.85
N THR A 90 -9.76 4.27 15.79
CA THR A 90 -10.75 3.32 16.32
C THR A 90 -11.70 2.80 15.25
N SER A 91 -12.18 3.68 14.36
CA SER A 91 -13.07 3.30 13.27
C SER A 91 -12.34 2.47 12.21
N TYR A 92 -11.08 2.79 11.93
CA TYR A 92 -10.25 2.09 10.98
C TYR A 92 -9.91 0.67 11.46
N GLU A 93 -9.57 0.49 12.75
CA GLU A 93 -9.38 -0.82 13.37
C GLU A 93 -10.68 -1.65 13.34
N ARG A 94 -11.81 -1.02 13.66
CA ARG A 94 -13.14 -1.66 13.56
C ARG A 94 -13.48 -2.06 12.11
N PHE A 95 -13.12 -1.23 11.13
CA PHE A 95 -13.27 -1.52 9.71
C PHE A 95 -12.43 -2.74 9.30
N TYR A 96 -11.15 -2.75 9.67
CA TYR A 96 -10.22 -3.83 9.36
C TYR A 96 -10.69 -5.16 9.94
N LYS A 97 -11.10 -5.15 11.21
CA LYS A 97 -11.57 -6.35 11.94
C LYS A 97 -12.86 -6.92 11.35
N ASN A 98 -13.85 -6.07 11.04
CA ASN A 98 -15.21 -6.55 10.79
C ASN A 98 -15.61 -6.56 9.30
N TYR A 99 -14.98 -5.73 8.46
CA TYR A 99 -15.48 -5.44 7.11
C TYR A 99 -14.47 -5.75 6.01
N GLN A 100 -13.22 -5.28 6.15
CA GLN A 100 -12.22 -5.22 5.07
C GLN A 100 -12.11 -6.53 4.27
N LYS A 101 -11.74 -7.65 4.92
CA LYS A 101 -11.51 -8.93 4.23
C LYS A 101 -12.75 -9.45 3.49
N LYS A 102 -13.93 -9.39 4.14
CA LYS A 102 -15.19 -9.86 3.54
C LYS A 102 -15.62 -8.98 2.36
N LEU A 103 -15.40 -7.67 2.47
CA LEU A 103 -15.67 -6.72 1.39
C LEU A 103 -14.73 -6.93 0.20
N TYR A 104 -13.44 -7.20 0.45
CA TYR A 104 -12.44 -7.27 -0.62
C TYR A 104 -12.39 -8.62 -1.31
N LEU A 105 -12.44 -9.71 -0.55
CA LEU A 105 -12.40 -11.06 -1.12
C LEU A 105 -13.77 -11.51 -1.62
N GLY A 106 -14.86 -11.01 -1.02
CA GLY A 106 -16.24 -11.39 -1.36
C GLY A 106 -16.59 -12.84 -1.08
N LYS A 107 -15.68 -13.62 -0.49
CA LYS A 107 -15.86 -15.02 -0.10
C LYS A 107 -14.92 -15.37 1.04
N ALA A 108 -15.16 -16.49 1.71
CA ALA A 108 -14.12 -17.13 2.51
C ALA A 108 -13.02 -17.60 1.54
N GLN A 109 -11.79 -17.14 1.76
CA GLN A 109 -10.65 -17.61 0.98
C GLN A 109 -10.03 -18.82 1.70
N PRO A 110 -9.81 -19.95 1.00
CA PRO A 110 -9.09 -21.07 1.60
C PRO A 110 -7.69 -20.63 2.01
N LEU A 111 -7.37 -20.73 3.31
CA LEU A 111 -6.09 -20.26 3.85
C LEU A 111 -4.88 -20.94 3.18
N ASN A 112 -5.01 -22.20 2.79
CA ASN A 112 -3.96 -22.92 2.04
C ASN A 112 -3.67 -22.27 0.68
N GLU A 113 -4.69 -21.95 -0.12
CA GLU A 113 -4.50 -21.31 -1.44
C GLU A 113 -3.85 -19.93 -1.28
N TYR A 114 -4.32 -19.16 -0.30
CA TYR A 114 -3.77 -17.85 0.01
C TYR A 114 -2.31 -17.91 0.45
N PHE A 115 -1.96 -18.88 1.31
CA PHE A 115 -0.58 -19.15 1.71
C PHE A 115 0.31 -19.52 0.52
N GLN A 116 -0.18 -20.36 -0.41
CA GLN A 116 0.58 -20.72 -1.61
C GLN A 116 0.80 -19.54 -2.55
N ASN A 117 -0.18 -18.64 -2.67
CA ASN A 117 -0.01 -17.40 -3.45
C ASN A 117 1.03 -16.48 -2.81
N GLN A 118 1.02 -16.33 -1.48
CA GLN A 118 2.08 -15.63 -0.75
C GLN A 118 3.45 -16.28 -0.95
N TYR A 119 3.54 -17.62 -0.92
CA TYR A 119 4.80 -18.33 -1.18
C TYR A 119 5.37 -18.04 -2.57
N ARG A 120 4.53 -18.07 -3.61
CA ARG A 120 4.93 -17.67 -4.97
C ARG A 120 5.35 -16.20 -5.02
N ARG A 121 4.67 -15.33 -4.28
CA ARG A 121 5.05 -13.92 -4.17
C ARG A 121 6.40 -13.74 -3.48
N GLY A 122 6.67 -14.52 -2.43
CA GLY A 122 7.97 -14.58 -1.75
C GLY A 122 9.12 -14.89 -2.72
N ALA A 123 8.89 -15.76 -3.70
CA ALA A 123 9.88 -16.04 -4.75
C ALA A 123 10.18 -14.81 -5.62
N VAL A 124 9.16 -14.05 -6.01
CA VAL A 124 9.32 -12.83 -6.81
C VAL A 124 10.05 -11.74 -6.00
N ILE A 125 9.68 -11.58 -4.72
CA ILE A 125 10.33 -10.62 -3.82
C ILE A 125 11.80 -10.99 -3.62
N TYR A 126 12.09 -12.27 -3.35
CA TYR A 126 13.45 -12.77 -3.19
C TYR A 126 14.31 -12.48 -4.42
N ASP A 127 13.83 -12.83 -5.61
CA ASP A 127 14.55 -12.60 -6.87
C ASP A 127 14.84 -11.11 -7.10
N TYR A 128 13.85 -10.24 -6.83
CA TYR A 128 14.04 -8.79 -6.93
C TYR A 128 15.12 -8.28 -5.97
N ILE A 129 15.08 -8.71 -4.70
CA ILE A 129 16.04 -8.28 -3.68
C ILE A 129 17.44 -8.79 -4.04
N GLU A 130 17.60 -10.08 -4.32
CA GLU A 130 18.88 -10.71 -4.65
C GLU A 130 19.57 -10.01 -5.83
N LYS A 131 18.84 -9.77 -6.92
CA LYS A 131 19.35 -9.03 -8.09
C LYS A 131 19.73 -7.58 -7.79
N SER A 132 19.05 -6.95 -6.83
CA SER A 132 19.22 -5.53 -6.51
C SER A 132 20.39 -5.27 -5.57
N VAL A 133 20.62 -6.14 -4.57
CA VAL A 133 21.64 -5.88 -3.54
C VAL A 133 22.94 -6.66 -3.74
N LYS A 134 23.00 -7.56 -4.74
CA LYS A 134 24.20 -8.33 -5.12
C LYS A 134 24.90 -9.03 -3.94
N ARG A 135 24.13 -9.40 -2.90
CA ARG A 135 24.58 -10.19 -1.75
C ARG A 135 23.66 -11.40 -1.56
N PRO A 136 24.16 -12.54 -1.07
CA PRO A 136 23.33 -13.71 -0.80
C PRO A 136 22.24 -13.38 0.23
N ILE A 137 21.01 -13.82 -0.04
CA ILE A 137 19.88 -13.73 0.89
C ILE A 137 19.72 -15.08 1.59
N ARG A 138 20.69 -15.39 2.46
CA ARG A 138 20.78 -16.64 3.22
C ARG A 138 21.43 -16.38 4.57
N ASN A 139 21.05 -17.14 5.60
CA ASN A 139 21.49 -16.98 6.99
C ASN A 139 21.20 -15.58 7.55
N LEU A 140 20.15 -14.92 7.04
CA LEU A 140 19.70 -13.61 7.51
C LEU A 140 18.53 -13.77 8.49
N ASN A 141 18.37 -12.77 9.34
CA ASN A 141 17.20 -12.54 10.17
C ASN A 141 16.18 -11.69 9.41
N ILE A 142 15.02 -12.27 9.10
CA ILE A 142 14.00 -11.64 8.24
C ILE A 142 12.73 -11.40 9.03
N LEU A 143 12.30 -10.14 9.03
CA LEU A 143 11.03 -9.70 9.61
C LEU A 143 10.04 -9.37 8.50
N GLU A 144 8.82 -9.89 8.57
CA GLU A 144 7.70 -9.43 7.72
C GLU A 144 6.63 -8.74 8.57
N VAL A 145 6.25 -7.51 8.18
CA VAL A 145 5.16 -6.75 8.80
C VAL A 145 3.92 -6.79 7.93
N GLY A 146 2.81 -7.28 8.50
CA GLY A 146 1.64 -7.70 7.73
C GLY A 146 1.82 -9.08 7.13
N SER A 147 2.46 -9.99 7.86
CA SER A 147 2.86 -11.33 7.36
C SER A 147 1.69 -12.25 7.03
N SER A 148 0.49 -11.90 7.47
CA SER A 148 -0.72 -12.68 7.26
C SER A 148 -0.52 -14.15 7.66
N SER A 149 -0.56 -15.09 6.72
CA SER A 149 -0.36 -16.52 6.99
C SER A 149 1.12 -16.95 6.92
N GLY A 150 2.04 -16.04 6.58
CA GLY A 150 3.48 -16.25 6.54
C GLY A 150 4.00 -16.96 5.29
N GLY A 151 3.23 -16.99 4.19
CA GLY A 151 3.66 -17.71 2.98
C GLY A 151 4.91 -17.10 2.33
N ILE A 152 5.07 -15.76 2.39
CA ILE A 152 6.30 -15.09 1.95
C ILE A 152 7.48 -15.57 2.82
N LEU A 153 7.35 -15.50 4.15
CA LEU A 153 8.38 -15.99 5.07
C LEU A 153 8.73 -17.47 4.87
N GLU A 154 7.77 -18.34 4.57
CA GLU A 154 8.05 -19.76 4.26
C GLU A 154 9.03 -19.91 3.09
N TYR A 155 8.92 -19.07 2.05
CA TYR A 155 9.88 -19.07 0.95
C TYR A 155 11.29 -18.69 1.43
N PHE A 156 11.41 -17.62 2.21
CA PHE A 156 12.70 -17.17 2.75
C PHE A 156 13.30 -18.17 3.74
N LYS A 157 12.47 -18.84 4.56
CA LYS A 157 12.89 -19.91 5.48
C LYS A 157 13.51 -21.08 4.71
N ARG A 158 12.88 -21.51 3.61
CA ARG A 158 13.42 -22.57 2.73
C ARG A 158 14.72 -22.18 2.03
N LYS A 159 15.02 -20.89 1.92
CA LYS A 159 16.31 -20.37 1.45
C LYS A 159 17.38 -20.28 2.53
N GLY A 160 17.08 -20.78 3.74
CA GLY A 160 18.04 -20.87 4.86
C GLY A 160 18.09 -19.60 5.71
N ASN A 161 17.00 -18.86 5.82
CA ASN A 161 16.91 -17.66 6.66
C ASN A 161 16.15 -17.95 7.96
N CYS A 162 16.47 -17.20 9.01
CA CYS A 162 15.65 -17.09 10.21
C CYS A 162 14.50 -16.13 9.92
N VAL A 163 13.26 -16.51 10.24
CA VAL A 163 12.08 -15.73 9.85
C VAL A 163 11.19 -15.45 11.05
N TYR A 164 10.67 -14.23 11.12
CA TYR A 164 9.70 -13.79 12.10
C TYR A 164 8.65 -12.91 11.43
N GLY A 165 7.37 -13.05 11.81
CA GLY A 165 6.30 -12.29 11.18
C GLY A 165 5.32 -11.68 12.18
N ILE A 166 4.84 -10.48 11.89
CA ILE A 166 3.80 -9.82 12.68
C ILE A 166 2.57 -9.54 11.82
N ASP A 167 1.39 -9.84 12.33
CA ASP A 167 0.11 -9.54 11.66
C ASP A 167 -0.99 -9.25 12.70
N LEU A 168 -2.00 -8.48 12.32
CA LEU A 168 -3.13 -8.15 13.20
C LEU A 168 -4.18 -9.25 13.30
N SER A 169 -4.13 -10.28 12.45
CA SER A 169 -5.19 -11.28 12.28
C SER A 169 -4.85 -12.61 12.96
N PRO A 170 -5.46 -12.93 14.13
CA PRO A 170 -5.17 -14.17 14.86
C PRO A 170 -5.36 -15.43 14.01
N ASP A 171 -6.39 -15.48 13.15
CA ASP A 171 -6.67 -16.64 12.30
C ASP A 171 -5.50 -16.98 11.35
N TYR A 172 -4.86 -15.97 10.78
CA TYR A 172 -3.77 -16.15 9.81
C TYR A 172 -2.46 -16.47 10.53
N VAL A 173 -2.19 -15.77 11.64
CA VAL A 173 -1.05 -16.06 12.52
C VAL A 173 -1.11 -17.50 13.01
N ASN A 174 -2.26 -17.94 13.51
CA ASN A 174 -2.46 -19.32 13.98
C ASN A 174 -2.30 -20.35 12.86
N PHE A 175 -2.75 -20.04 11.65
CA PHE A 175 -2.54 -20.90 10.49
C PHE A 175 -1.06 -21.06 10.15
N GLY A 176 -0.29 -19.96 10.08
CA GLY A 176 1.14 -20.02 9.80
C GLY A 176 1.96 -20.69 10.91
N ARG A 177 1.58 -20.49 12.18
CA ARG A 177 2.18 -21.23 13.31
C ARG A 177 2.01 -22.74 13.20
N LYS A 178 0.83 -23.21 12.77
CA LYS A 178 0.59 -24.65 12.49
C LYS A 178 1.45 -25.19 11.33
N LYS A 179 2.01 -24.32 10.48
CA LYS A 179 3.00 -24.67 9.45
C LYS A 179 4.45 -24.59 9.96
N GLY A 180 4.67 -24.28 11.24
CA GLY A 180 5.99 -24.18 11.85
C GLY A 180 6.70 -22.83 11.63
N LEU A 181 5.95 -21.76 11.38
CA LEU A 181 6.48 -20.39 11.29
C LEU A 181 6.38 -19.67 12.64
N ASP A 182 7.35 -18.80 12.93
CA ASP A 182 7.32 -17.91 14.09
C ASP A 182 6.57 -16.61 13.72
N LEU A 183 5.28 -16.60 14.05
CA LEU A 183 4.39 -15.47 13.76
C LEU A 183 3.77 -14.97 15.07
N VAL A 184 3.50 -13.67 15.18
CA VAL A 184 2.87 -13.06 16.36
C VAL A 184 1.74 -12.10 15.98
N VAL A 185 0.70 -12.08 16.80
CA VAL A 185 -0.38 -11.10 16.68
C VAL A 185 0.06 -9.78 17.27
N GLY A 186 0.15 -8.73 16.44
CA GLY A 186 0.51 -7.40 16.94
C GLY A 186 0.95 -6.43 15.84
N THR A 187 1.56 -5.35 16.29
CA THR A 187 2.08 -4.25 15.46
C THR A 187 3.57 -4.04 15.73
N ILE A 188 4.24 -3.25 14.90
CA ILE A 188 5.67 -2.96 15.11
C ILE A 188 5.91 -2.19 16.42
N GLU A 189 4.90 -1.45 16.87
CA GLU A 189 4.88 -0.68 18.12
C GLU A 189 4.71 -1.56 19.36
N THR A 190 4.04 -2.71 19.24
CA THR A 190 3.64 -3.55 20.39
C THR A 190 4.42 -4.85 20.51
N VAL A 191 5.16 -5.23 19.48
CA VAL A 191 5.90 -6.51 19.44
C VAL A 191 7.39 -6.25 19.54
N ASP A 192 8.01 -6.91 20.51
CA ASP A 192 9.44 -7.13 20.53
C ASP A 192 9.74 -8.50 19.93
N PHE A 193 10.76 -8.54 19.09
CA PHE A 193 11.15 -9.73 18.34
C PHE A 193 12.62 -10.05 18.63
N PRO A 194 13.03 -11.32 18.49
CA PRO A 194 14.21 -11.86 19.19
C PRO A 194 15.56 -11.43 18.58
N PHE A 195 15.56 -10.64 17.53
CA PHE A 195 16.75 -10.24 16.78
C PHE A 195 16.58 -8.84 16.19
N LYS A 196 17.67 -8.20 15.78
CA LYS A 196 17.58 -7.09 14.84
C LYS A 196 17.57 -7.64 13.41
N PRO A 197 16.61 -7.23 12.56
CA PRO A 197 16.43 -7.83 11.25
C PRO A 197 17.47 -7.32 10.26
N ASP A 198 18.07 -8.21 9.48
CA ASP A 198 18.92 -7.86 8.34
C ASP A 198 18.10 -7.42 7.12
N LEU A 199 16.85 -7.89 7.05
CA LEU A 199 15.86 -7.55 6.04
C LEU A 199 14.47 -7.47 6.66
N VAL A 200 13.79 -6.34 6.44
CA VAL A 200 12.39 -6.15 6.78
C VAL A 200 11.57 -6.09 5.50
N ILE A 201 10.43 -6.79 5.47
CA ILE A 201 9.53 -6.88 4.32
C ILE A 201 8.19 -6.24 4.68
N TYR A 202 7.76 -5.30 3.83
CA TYR A 202 6.42 -4.72 3.80
C TYR A 202 5.79 -4.99 2.43
N SER A 203 5.00 -6.05 2.33
CA SER A 203 4.31 -6.41 1.08
C SER A 203 2.82 -6.09 1.19
N HIS A 204 2.37 -5.07 0.48
CA HIS A 204 1.00 -4.55 0.51
C HIS A 204 0.54 -4.13 1.91
N THR A 205 1.44 -3.52 2.68
CA THR A 205 1.20 -3.10 4.07
C THR A 205 1.23 -1.58 4.23
N ILE A 206 2.19 -0.90 3.59
CA ILE A 206 2.47 0.52 3.87
C ILE A 206 1.31 1.46 3.49
N GLU A 207 0.53 1.12 2.46
CA GLU A 207 -0.68 1.83 2.04
C GLU A 207 -1.81 1.82 3.10
N HIS A 208 -1.76 0.84 4.01
CA HIS A 208 -2.74 0.66 5.07
C HIS A 208 -2.38 1.38 6.37
N ILE A 209 -1.17 1.95 6.46
CA ILE A 209 -0.67 2.58 7.68
C ILE A 209 -1.18 4.02 7.76
N LEU A 210 -1.88 4.34 8.86
CA LEU A 210 -2.41 5.68 9.09
C LEU A 210 -1.31 6.74 9.19
N ASN A 211 -0.17 6.43 9.80
CA ASN A 211 0.95 7.37 9.97
C ASN A 211 2.26 6.72 9.49
N PRO A 212 2.48 6.60 8.17
CA PRO A 212 3.59 5.80 7.63
C PRO A 212 4.95 6.36 8.03
N VAL A 213 5.13 7.69 8.08
CA VAL A 213 6.39 8.31 8.53
C VAL A 213 6.73 7.91 9.97
N ASP A 214 5.75 7.91 10.87
CA ASP A 214 5.99 7.63 12.29
C ASP A 214 6.26 6.14 12.50
N GLN A 215 5.54 5.27 11.80
CA GLN A 215 5.81 3.83 11.85
C GLN A 215 7.19 3.49 11.30
N MET A 216 7.62 4.11 10.19
CA MET A 216 8.95 3.87 9.64
C MET A 216 10.07 4.36 10.57
N LYS A 217 9.84 5.43 11.37
CA LYS A 217 10.79 5.84 12.42
C LYS A 217 10.90 4.79 13.52
N ILE A 218 9.78 4.27 14.01
CA ILE A 218 9.77 3.22 15.03
C ILE A 218 10.49 1.97 14.53
N LEU A 219 10.26 1.60 13.26
CA LEU A 219 10.96 0.48 12.64
C LEU A 219 12.47 0.74 12.56
N LYS A 220 12.88 1.98 12.24
CA LYS A 220 14.30 2.34 12.12
C LYS A 220 15.06 2.10 13.41
N ASP A 221 14.44 2.42 14.55
CA ASP A 221 15.04 2.23 15.89
C ASP A 221 15.22 0.74 16.24
N LYS A 222 14.51 -0.16 15.54
CA LYS A 222 14.64 -1.62 15.67
C LYS A 222 15.57 -2.26 14.62
N MET A 223 16.17 -1.47 13.73
CA MET A 223 17.05 -1.92 12.64
C MET A 223 18.51 -1.54 12.91
N GLU A 224 19.44 -2.27 12.27
CA GLU A 224 20.85 -1.86 12.17
C GLU A 224 21.07 -1.00 10.93
N SER A 225 22.20 -0.29 10.89
CA SER A 225 22.52 0.63 9.78
C SER A 225 22.68 -0.06 8.41
N ASP A 226 23.05 -1.34 8.40
CA ASP A 226 23.22 -2.16 7.20
C ASP A 226 21.98 -2.99 6.84
N SER A 227 20.98 -3.01 7.72
CA SER A 227 19.68 -3.64 7.48
C SER A 227 18.99 -3.06 6.24
N LEU A 228 18.29 -3.92 5.52
CA LEU A 228 17.47 -3.55 4.37
C LEU A 228 16.00 -3.47 4.77
N LEU A 229 15.29 -2.53 4.16
CA LEU A 229 13.83 -2.45 4.20
C LEU A 229 13.28 -2.54 2.79
N PHE A 230 12.53 -3.59 2.51
CA PHE A 230 11.84 -3.80 1.25
C PHE A 230 10.37 -3.40 1.37
N HIS A 231 9.92 -2.57 0.44
CA HIS A 231 8.50 -2.27 0.25
C HIS A 231 8.01 -2.80 -1.10
N GLU A 232 6.77 -3.23 -1.09
CA GLU A 232 5.98 -3.52 -2.27
C GLU A 232 4.54 -3.04 -2.05
N THR A 233 4.03 -2.20 -2.95
CA THR A 233 2.68 -1.61 -2.84
C THR A 233 2.24 -1.12 -4.22
N PRO A 234 0.95 -0.99 -4.58
CA PRO A 234 0.55 -0.53 -5.91
C PRO A 234 1.02 0.91 -6.20
N GLY A 235 1.76 1.09 -7.29
CA GLY A 235 2.23 2.41 -7.75
C GLY A 235 1.24 3.16 -8.65
N ILE A 236 1.14 4.47 -8.45
CA ILE A 236 0.35 5.39 -9.29
C ILE A 236 0.81 5.32 -10.75
N PHE A 237 2.10 5.39 -11.02
CA PHE A 237 2.64 5.35 -12.39
C PHE A 237 2.66 3.95 -13.02
N ASN A 238 1.81 3.04 -12.54
CA ASN A 238 1.67 1.68 -13.07
C ASN A 238 0.19 1.26 -13.21
N LEU A 239 -0.72 2.23 -13.36
CA LEU A 239 -2.17 2.00 -13.41
C LEU A 239 -2.59 1.20 -14.64
N GLU A 240 -1.90 1.37 -15.76
CA GLU A 240 -2.11 0.61 -16.99
C GLU A 240 -1.91 -0.89 -16.78
N ASN A 241 -0.91 -1.28 -15.99
CA ASN A 241 -0.57 -2.69 -15.77
C ASN A 241 -1.37 -3.28 -14.62
N LEU A 242 -1.64 -2.51 -13.57
CA LEU A 242 -2.31 -3.00 -12.36
C LEU A 242 -3.84 -2.91 -12.45
N TYR A 243 -4.36 -1.87 -13.11
CA TYR A 243 -5.77 -1.50 -13.03
C TYR A 243 -6.38 -1.10 -14.38
N ASN A 244 -5.73 -1.45 -15.51
CA ASN A 244 -6.19 -1.15 -16.86
C ASN A 244 -6.51 0.34 -17.07
N CYS A 245 -5.55 1.20 -16.71
CA CYS A 245 -5.67 2.66 -16.82
C CYS A 245 -6.79 3.26 -15.92
N ASP A 246 -7.40 2.50 -15.00
CA ASP A 246 -8.52 2.96 -14.17
C ASP A 246 -8.12 3.24 -12.71
N PHE A 247 -7.80 4.50 -12.41
CA PHE A 247 -7.46 4.95 -11.07
C PHE A 247 -8.52 4.61 -10.01
N LEU A 248 -9.82 4.68 -10.35
CA LEU A 248 -10.88 4.40 -9.38
C LEU A 248 -10.92 2.93 -8.94
N LYS A 249 -10.41 1.98 -9.75
CA LYS A 249 -10.29 0.55 -9.37
C LYS A 249 -9.22 0.29 -8.31
N MET A 250 -8.22 1.16 -8.24
CA MET A 250 -7.17 1.10 -7.22
C MET A 250 -7.67 1.61 -5.87
N LEU A 251 -8.65 2.52 -5.86
CA LEU A 251 -9.14 3.13 -4.63
C LEU A 251 -9.92 2.13 -3.76
N GLN A 252 -9.49 2.00 -2.51
CA GLN A 252 -10.10 1.13 -1.50
C GLN A 252 -10.16 1.87 -0.17
N SER A 253 -11.22 1.72 0.62
CA SER A 253 -11.31 2.36 1.94
C SER A 253 -10.16 2.03 2.91
N ALA A 254 -9.48 0.89 2.71
CA ALA A 254 -8.29 0.50 3.49
C ALA A 254 -7.01 1.19 3.03
N HIS A 255 -6.97 1.74 1.82
CA HIS A 255 -5.77 2.39 1.29
C HIS A 255 -5.85 3.86 1.69
N THR A 256 -5.05 4.22 2.69
CA THR A 256 -5.01 5.56 3.28
C THR A 256 -4.05 6.48 2.52
N HIS A 257 -3.08 5.87 1.83
CA HIS A 257 -2.06 6.53 1.02
C HIS A 257 -1.90 5.78 -0.30
N TYR A 258 -1.53 6.51 -1.36
CA TYR A 258 -1.24 5.98 -2.67
C TYR A 258 0.05 6.63 -3.16
N PHE A 259 0.97 5.80 -3.62
CA PHE A 259 2.35 6.21 -3.82
C PHE A 259 2.75 6.15 -5.29
N THR A 260 3.59 7.09 -5.69
CA THR A 260 4.63 6.93 -6.71
C THR A 260 5.92 6.53 -5.99
N LEU A 261 6.93 6.03 -6.70
CA LEU A 261 8.21 5.69 -6.06
C LEU A 261 8.79 6.89 -5.28
N ASN A 262 8.74 8.09 -5.87
CA ASN A 262 9.32 9.28 -5.24
C ASN A 262 8.44 9.88 -4.11
N THR A 263 7.12 9.73 -4.13
CA THR A 263 6.31 10.09 -2.95
C THR A 263 6.51 9.10 -1.80
N LEU A 264 6.75 7.82 -2.08
CA LEU A 264 7.23 6.88 -1.05
C LEU A 264 8.62 7.30 -0.55
N ASP A 265 9.56 7.65 -1.43
CA ASP A 265 10.87 8.16 -0.98
C ASP A 265 10.74 9.36 -0.07
N ASN A 266 9.79 10.27 -0.31
CA ASN A 266 9.57 11.41 0.58
C ASN A 266 9.15 10.95 2.00
N VAL A 267 8.32 9.89 2.11
CA VAL A 267 7.99 9.26 3.40
C VAL A 267 9.25 8.67 4.03
N MET A 268 10.00 7.87 3.28
CA MET A 268 11.20 7.15 3.76
C MET A 268 12.29 8.12 4.22
N ARG A 269 12.55 9.18 3.45
CA ARG A 269 13.54 10.22 3.77
C ARG A 269 13.19 10.96 5.05
N ARG A 270 11.90 11.27 5.26
CA ARG A 270 11.40 11.84 6.51
C ARG A 270 11.49 10.89 7.70
N ALA A 271 11.46 9.60 7.45
CA ALA A 271 11.71 8.58 8.46
C ALA A 271 13.21 8.28 8.66
N GLY A 272 14.09 8.91 7.87
CA GLY A 272 15.54 8.75 7.98
C GLY A 272 16.07 7.52 7.27
N TYR A 273 15.57 7.25 6.06
CA TYR A 273 16.06 6.21 5.17
C TYR A 273 16.50 6.78 3.82
N SER A 274 17.44 6.10 3.19
CA SER A 274 17.88 6.34 1.83
C SER A 274 17.50 5.18 0.91
N ARG A 275 17.14 5.48 -0.35
CA ARG A 275 16.78 4.45 -1.34
C ARG A 275 18.03 3.82 -1.93
N VAL A 276 18.07 2.49 -1.97
CA VAL A 276 19.06 1.67 -2.68
C VAL A 276 18.57 1.34 -4.09
N ARG A 277 17.31 0.92 -4.23
CA ARG A 277 16.71 0.52 -5.51
C ARG A 277 15.20 0.77 -5.50
N GLY A 278 14.59 0.98 -6.66
CA GLY A 278 13.14 1.12 -6.78
C GLY A 278 12.65 1.08 -8.22
N ASP A 279 11.37 0.77 -8.41
CA ASP A 279 10.62 0.91 -9.65
C ASP A 279 9.22 1.51 -9.40
N GLU A 280 8.43 1.76 -10.46
CA GLU A 280 7.07 2.31 -10.34
C GLU A 280 5.97 1.24 -10.13
N TYR A 281 6.32 -0.06 -10.12
CA TYR A 281 5.48 -1.00 -9.35
C TYR A 281 5.56 -0.65 -7.87
N ILE A 282 6.63 0.01 -7.42
CA ILE A 282 7.02 0.28 -6.03
C ILE A 282 7.52 -0.98 -5.33
N ARG A 283 8.29 -1.80 -6.05
CA ARG A 283 9.27 -2.68 -5.42
C ARG A 283 10.49 -1.84 -5.10
N SER A 284 10.73 -1.58 -3.84
CA SER A 284 11.77 -0.62 -3.43
C SER A 284 12.54 -1.12 -2.22
N ILE A 285 13.83 -0.77 -2.18
CA ILE A 285 14.76 -1.18 -1.14
C ILE A 285 15.37 0.07 -0.54
N TYR A 286 15.34 0.15 0.78
CA TYR A 286 15.87 1.26 1.56
C TYR A 286 16.86 0.77 2.61
N LYS A 287 17.70 1.69 3.09
CA LYS A 287 18.57 1.50 4.26
C LYS A 287 18.40 2.64 5.25
N PRO A 288 18.52 2.41 6.56
CA PRO A 288 18.61 3.49 7.53
C PRO A 288 19.72 4.47 7.18
N GLU A 289 19.43 5.76 7.26
CA GLU A 289 20.38 6.84 7.01
C GLU A 289 20.70 7.55 8.32
N GLY A 290 22.00 7.77 8.62
CA GLY A 290 22.43 8.42 9.86
C GLY A 290 22.11 9.92 9.92
N SER A 291 21.97 10.58 8.77
CA SER A 291 21.68 12.01 8.67
C SER A 291 20.20 12.28 8.39
N LYS A 292 19.64 13.35 8.98
CA LYS A 292 18.26 13.79 8.69
C LYS A 292 18.24 14.54 7.35
N ASN A 293 17.58 13.96 6.35
CA ASN A 293 17.31 14.64 5.09
C ASN A 293 15.83 15.06 5.01
N ASN A 294 15.59 16.38 5.06
CA ASN A 294 14.24 16.95 5.03
C ASN A 294 13.82 17.44 3.64
N LYS A 295 14.62 17.17 2.60
CA LYS A 295 14.26 17.55 1.23
C LYS A 295 12.95 16.89 0.84
N ILE A 296 12.07 17.61 0.15
CA ILE A 296 10.81 17.11 -0.39
C ILE A 296 10.85 17.35 -1.90
N TYR A 297 10.57 16.32 -2.67
CA TYR A 297 10.39 16.44 -4.11
C TYR A 297 8.90 16.50 -4.41
N ASN A 298 8.46 17.55 -5.12
CA ASN A 298 7.06 17.72 -5.48
C ASN A 298 6.78 17.05 -6.82
N LEU A 299 5.78 16.18 -6.85
CA LEU A 299 5.32 15.44 -8.04
C LEU A 299 3.89 15.82 -8.46
N TYR A 300 3.35 16.91 -7.92
CA TYR A 300 1.95 17.28 -8.12
C TYR A 300 1.58 17.39 -9.61
N GLU A 301 2.38 18.08 -10.42
CA GLU A 301 2.06 18.31 -11.83
C GLU A 301 2.16 17.02 -12.65
N GLU A 302 3.20 16.21 -12.42
CA GLU A 302 3.41 14.93 -13.08
C GLU A 302 2.27 13.94 -12.76
N GLU A 303 1.92 13.81 -11.48
CA GLU A 303 0.82 12.93 -11.04
C GLU A 303 -0.53 13.40 -11.59
N MET A 304 -0.84 14.69 -11.51
CA MET A 304 -2.09 15.23 -12.05
C MET A 304 -2.18 15.05 -13.57
N LYS A 305 -1.10 15.29 -14.31
CA LYS A 305 -1.05 15.08 -15.77
C LYS A 305 -1.26 13.61 -16.12
N TYR A 306 -0.56 12.72 -15.42
CA TYR A 306 -0.68 11.28 -15.63
C TYR A 306 -2.09 10.76 -15.30
N LEU A 307 -2.69 11.17 -14.18
CA LEU A 307 -4.05 10.75 -13.81
C LEU A 307 -5.10 11.21 -14.82
N LYS A 308 -5.00 12.45 -15.34
CA LYS A 308 -5.87 12.93 -16.42
C LYS A 308 -5.72 12.10 -17.69
N ARG A 309 -4.49 11.71 -18.03
CA ARG A 309 -4.20 10.84 -19.18
C ARG A 309 -4.78 9.44 -19.00
N MET A 310 -4.62 8.84 -17.83
CA MET A 310 -5.21 7.54 -17.50
C MET A 310 -6.74 7.57 -17.57
N GLU A 311 -7.37 8.63 -17.05
CA GLU A 311 -8.82 8.80 -17.12
C GLU A 311 -9.32 8.93 -18.57
N PHE A 312 -8.55 9.55 -19.46
CA PHE A 312 -8.83 9.59 -20.90
C PHE A 312 -8.69 8.20 -21.55
N PHE A 313 -7.57 7.51 -21.33
CA PHE A 313 -7.31 6.18 -21.91
C PHE A 313 -8.26 5.09 -21.43
N ARG A 314 -8.81 5.22 -20.22
CA ARG A 314 -9.86 4.32 -19.71
C ARG A 314 -11.10 4.28 -20.63
N ILE A 315 -11.43 5.40 -21.28
CA ILE A 315 -12.61 5.51 -22.17
C ILE A 315 -12.32 4.94 -23.56
N ILE A 316 -11.05 4.92 -23.98
CA ILE A 316 -10.61 4.46 -25.30
C ILE A 316 -9.62 3.29 -25.10
N PRO A 317 -10.09 2.06 -24.85
CA PRO A 317 -9.23 0.95 -24.42
C PRO A 317 -8.10 0.62 -25.40
N PHE A 318 -8.35 0.79 -26.70
CA PHE A 318 -7.36 0.59 -27.75
C PHE A 318 -6.15 1.53 -27.60
N SER A 319 -6.37 2.75 -27.08
CA SER A 319 -5.30 3.72 -26.83
C SER A 319 -4.41 3.34 -25.63
N CYS A 320 -4.98 2.70 -24.58
CA CYS A 320 -4.20 2.15 -23.46
C CYS A 320 -3.30 1.00 -23.97
N LEU A 321 -3.81 0.16 -24.90
CA LEU A 321 -3.02 -0.94 -25.51
C LEU A 321 -1.92 -0.42 -26.46
N ILE A 322 -2.24 0.50 -27.37
CA ILE A 322 -1.24 1.14 -28.25
C ILE A 322 -0.17 1.83 -27.41
N TRP A 323 -0.57 2.56 -26.37
CA TRP A 323 0.40 3.24 -25.52
C TRP A 323 1.32 2.25 -24.81
N LYS A 324 0.80 1.14 -24.24
CA LYS A 324 1.65 0.08 -23.68
C LYS A 324 2.70 -0.44 -24.68
N ILE A 325 2.31 -0.57 -25.95
CA ILE A 325 3.22 -1.00 -27.01
C ILE A 325 4.30 0.06 -27.26
N ILE A 326 3.90 1.33 -27.41
CA ILE A 326 4.83 2.45 -27.65
C ILE A 326 5.80 2.62 -26.47
N ASP A 327 5.28 2.60 -25.23
CA ASP A 327 6.08 2.79 -24.02
C ASP A 327 7.13 1.67 -23.86
N SER A 328 6.72 0.42 -24.08
CA SER A 328 7.62 -0.74 -24.08
C SER A 328 8.71 -0.66 -25.14
N ILE A 329 8.43 -0.09 -26.31
CA ILE A 329 9.42 0.15 -27.36
C ILE A 329 10.39 1.27 -26.92
N THR A 330 9.88 2.37 -26.35
CA THR A 330 10.73 3.49 -25.92
C THR A 330 11.62 3.17 -24.71
N GLU A 331 11.18 2.31 -23.78
CA GLU A 331 12.03 1.83 -22.69
C GLU A 331 13.16 0.93 -23.20
N LYS A 332 12.89 0.09 -24.21
CA LYS A 332 13.92 -0.76 -24.84
C LYS A 332 14.97 0.02 -25.63
N ILE A 333 14.65 1.24 -26.09
CA ILE A 333 15.56 2.12 -26.83
C ILE A 333 16.43 2.97 -25.88
N LYS A 334 16.10 3.03 -24.58
CA LYS A 334 16.85 3.78 -23.55
C LYS A 334 17.84 2.92 -22.75
N ILE A 335 18.03 1.66 -23.13
CA ILE A 335 19.08 0.75 -22.64
C ILE A 335 20.14 0.65 -23.74
#